data_AF-A0AAE7GRA7-F1
#
_entry.id   AF-A0AAE7GRA7-F1
#
_cell.length_a   1.000
_cell.length_b   1.000
_cell.length_c   1.000
_cell.angle_alpha   90.00
_cell.angle_beta   90.00
_cell.angle_gamma   90.00
#
_symmetry.space_group_name_H-M   'P 1'
#
loop_
_entity.id
_entity.type
_entity.pdbx_description
1 polymer ?
#
loop_
_entity_poly.entity_id
_entity_poly.type
_entity_poly.pdbx_seq_one_letter_code
_entity_poly.pdbx_strand_id
1 'polypeptide(L)' 'MSTPQEKRSPPFQMRLNEDFRLQLENEMRKDGDNALASWIKRILRKELQLRGIEPKG' A
#
# COMPACT_ATOMS: atom_id res chain seq x y z
N MET A 1 9.58 10.86 29.51
CA MET A 1 9.58 11.37 28.12
C MET A 1 8.55 10.57 27.34
N SER A 2 7.29 10.97 27.38
CA SER A 2 6.21 10.28 26.66
C SER A 2 6.26 10.71 25.20
N THR A 3 6.75 9.84 24.32
CA THR A 3 6.69 10.07 22.87
C THR A 3 5.22 10.13 22.44
N PRO A 4 4.81 11.15 21.66
CA PRO A 4 3.44 11.26 21.20
C PRO A 4 3.10 10.03 20.36
N GLN A 5 2.04 9.35 20.77
CA GLN A 5 1.40 8.24 20.08
C GLN A 5 0.83 8.80 18.77
N GLU A 6 1.69 9.06 17.78
CA GLU A 6 1.26 9.25 16.41
C GLU A 6 0.38 8.05 16.08
N LYS A 7 -0.84 8.32 15.60
CA LYS A 7 -1.82 7.38 15.08
C LYS A 7 -1.23 6.61 13.89
N ARG A 8 -0.18 5.83 14.09
CA ARG A 8 0.38 4.94 13.08
C ARG A 8 -0.56 3.76 13.03
N SER A 9 -1.35 3.68 11.96
CA SER A 9 -2.20 2.53 11.70
C SER A 9 -1.41 1.24 11.93
N PRO A 10 -2.01 0.21 12.56
CA PRO A 10 -1.30 -1.01 12.87
C PRO A 10 -0.61 -1.55 11.60
N PRO A 11 0.66 -1.98 11.70
CA PRO A 11 1.40 -2.45 10.54
C PRO A 11 0.68 -3.65 9.94
N PHE A 12 0.27 -3.53 8.68
CA PHE A 12 -0.36 -4.63 7.96
C PHE A 12 0.73 -5.61 7.53
N GLN A 13 0.87 -6.72 8.26
CA GLN A 13 1.80 -7.79 7.90
C GLN A 13 1.20 -8.62 6.76
N MET A 14 1.60 -8.35 5.54
CA MET A 14 1.22 -9.15 4.37
C MET A 14 2.31 -10.20 4.13
N ARG A 15 1.95 -11.49 4.20
CA ARG A 15 2.86 -12.55 3.72
C ARG A 15 2.77 -12.59 2.21
N LEU A 16 3.80 -12.06 1.57
CA LEU A 16 3.96 -12.08 0.12
C LEU A 16 4.97 -13.16 -0.22
N ASN A 17 4.62 -14.06 -1.14
CA ASN A 17 5.61 -14.92 -1.77
C ASN A 17 6.61 -14.04 -2.54
N GLU A 18 7.86 -14.48 -2.64
CA GLU A 18 8.95 -13.71 -3.27
C GLU A 18 8.64 -13.35 -4.72
N ASP A 19 8.08 -14.30 -5.49
CA ASP A 19 7.60 -14.07 -6.86
C ASP A 19 6.55 -12.97 -6.93
N PHE A 20 5.57 -13.00 -6.03
CA PHE A 20 4.50 -12.02 -6.01
C PHE A 20 5.01 -10.63 -5.62
N ARG A 21 5.97 -10.57 -4.69
CA ARG A 21 6.66 -9.32 -4.35
C ARG A 21 7.43 -8.76 -5.56
N LEU A 22 8.16 -9.58 -6.30
CA LEU A 22 8.88 -9.16 -7.50
C LEU A 22 7.94 -8.63 -8.59
N GLN A 23 6.78 -9.26 -8.77
CA GLN A 23 5.75 -8.75 -9.68
C GLN A 23 5.26 -7.36 -9.25
N LEU A 24 4.95 -7.17 -7.97
CA LEU A 24 4.51 -5.87 -7.44
C LEU A 24 5.61 -4.80 -7.58
N GLU A 25 6.88 -5.12 -7.33
CA GLU A 25 7.99 -4.19 -7.51
C GLU A 25 8.22 -3.82 -8.99
N ASN A 26 8.03 -4.76 -9.92
CA ASN A 26 8.12 -4.49 -11.35
C ASN A 26 7.00 -3.57 -11.84
N GLU A 27 5.76 -3.83 -11.44
CA GLU A 27 4.62 -2.98 -11.80
C GLU A 27 4.72 -1.61 -11.14
N MET A 28 5.15 -1.53 -9.88
CA MET A 28 5.47 -0.27 -9.20
C MET A 28 6.50 0.55 -9.97
N ARG A 29 7.59 -0.09 -10.43
CA ARG A 29 8.64 0.58 -11.20
C ARG A 29 8.13 1.08 -12.55
N LYS A 30 7.25 0.32 -13.22
CA LYS A 30 6.58 0.76 -14.46
C LYS A 30 5.71 2.00 -14.23
N ASP A 31 5.07 2.08 -13.07
CA ASP A 31 4.24 3.22 -12.65
C ASP A 31 5.05 4.43 -12.17
N GLY A 32 6.38 4.29 -12.01
CA GLY A 32 7.28 5.34 -11.55
C GLY A 32 7.24 5.61 -10.04
N ASP A 33 6.62 4.72 -9.26
CA ASP A 33 6.57 4.83 -7.81
C ASP A 33 7.88 4.32 -7.16
N ASN A 34 8.33 4.99 -6.10
CA ASN A 34 9.57 4.62 -5.38
C ASN A 34 9.32 3.74 -4.15
N ALA A 35 8.08 3.58 -3.72
CA ALA A 35 7.73 2.87 -2.49
C ALA A 35 6.55 1.92 -2.70
N LEU A 36 6.79 0.62 -2.48
CA LEU A 36 5.81 -0.44 -2.68
C LEU A 36 4.55 -0.20 -1.83
N ALA A 37 4.73 0.25 -0.60
CA ALA A 37 3.62 0.57 0.30
C ALA A 37 2.73 1.70 -0.22
N SER A 38 3.32 2.75 -0.82
CA SER A 38 2.57 3.87 -1.39
C SER A 38 1.83 3.46 -2.66
N TRP A 39 2.50 2.68 -3.52
CA TRP A 39 1.91 2.15 -4.74
C TRP A 39 0.75 1.19 -4.42
N ILE A 40 0.92 0.25 -3.48
CA ILE A 40 -0.14 -0.64 -3.02
C ILE A 40 -1.33 0.14 -2.49
N LYS A 41 -1.13 1.17 -1.66
CA LYS A 41 -2.24 2.03 -1.18
C LYS A 41 -2.98 2.68 -2.35
N ARG A 42 -2.27 3.13 -3.38
CA ARG A 42 -2.87 3.76 -4.56
C ARG A 42 -3.69 2.76 -5.37
N ILE A 43 -3.19 1.54 -5.59
CA ILE A 43 -3.94 0.47 -6.26
C ILE A 43 -5.19 0.11 -5.46
N LEU A 44 -5.08 -0.05 -4.14
CA LEU A 44 -6.22 -0.33 -3.27
C LEU A 44 -7.27 0.79 -3.32
N ARG A 45 -6.85 2.07 -3.31
CA ARG A 45 -7.77 3.21 -3.45
C ARG A 45 -8.50 3.18 -4.80
N LYS A 46 -7.78 2.92 -5.90
CA LYS A 46 -8.38 2.79 -7.24
C LYS A 46 -9.40 1.66 -7.29
N GLU A 47 -9.06 0.50 -6.71
CA GLU A 47 -9.95 -0.67 -6.67
C GLU A 47 -11.21 -0.40 -5.83
N LEU A 48 -11.08 0.30 -4.70
CA LEU A 48 -12.23 0.74 -3.91
C LEU A 48 -13.13 1.70 -4.69
N GLN A 49 -12.54 2.68 -5.38
CA GLN A 49 -13.28 3.63 -6.22
C GLN A 49 -14.01 2.93 -7.38
N LEU A 50 -13.39 1.95 -8.04
CA LEU A 50 -14.02 1.14 -9.09
C LEU A 50 -15.25 0.38 -8.58
N ARG A 51 -15.25 -0.01 -7.31
CA ARG A 51 -16.37 -0.67 -6.64
C ARG A 51 -17.39 0.31 -6.06
N GLY A 52 -17.21 1.62 -6.29
CA GLY A 52 -18.08 2.68 -5.76
C GLY A 52 -17.88 2.97 -4.27
N ILE A 53 -16.79 2.49 -3.67
CA ILE A 53 -16.46 2.71 -2.26
C ILE A 53 -15.50 3.89 -2.16
N GLU A 54 -15.89 4.93 -1.43
CA GLU A 54 -14.99 6.05 -1.15
C GLU A 54 -13.85 5.59 -0.22
N PRO A 55 -12.57 5.72 -0.64
CA PRO A 55 -11.45 5.29 0.19
C PRO A 55 -11.33 6.21 1.41
N LYS A 56 -11.66 5.66 2.59
CA LYS A 56 -11.49 6.36 3.86
C LYS A 56 -10.06 6.14 4.37
N GLY A 57 -9.20 7.15 4.20
CA GLY A 57 -7.82 7.17 4.72
C GLY A 57 -6.83 7.82 3.77
#